data_AF-A0A2V8G696-F1
#
_entry.id   AF-A0A2V8G696-F1
#
_cell.length_a   1.000
_cell.length_b   1.000
_cell.length_c   1.000
_cell.angle_alpha   90.00
_cell.angle_beta   90.00
_cell.angle_gamma   90.00
#
_symmetry.space_group_name_H-M   'P 1'
#
loop_
_entity.id
_entity.type
_entity.pdbx_description
1 polymer ?
#
loop_
_entity_poly.entity_id
_entity_poly.type
_entity_poly.pdbx_seq_one_letter_code
_entity_poly.pdbx_strand_id
1 'polypeptide(L)'
;MAKQRRPPPKPTKAQAPSSSSAQPGRSLQGAAPPRPGSAPVAPPAPQRRSTYFEAVALYERGLEALQRHDYNGAADLFESVLRQYPEEKELHERVRLYLNICQRQATPRQATPQTVDERLYAATLAINGGRYEEAITHLRLVRDEDPDNDHALYMLAVAHAQRNEHAEAIAHLERAIALNPENRGFARTDSDLEPLRADDSFRATLDTPSLPRTDRRRPMRTRTAR
;
A
#
# COMPACT_ATOMS: atom_id res chain seq x y z
N MET A 1 16.51 -10.43 55.20
CA MET A 1 15.03 -10.36 55.39
C MET A 1 14.41 -10.72 54.04
N ALA A 2 13.53 -11.71 53.84
CA ALA A 2 12.39 -12.21 54.63
C ALA A 2 11.24 -11.18 54.69
N LYS A 3 9.98 -11.46 54.30
CA LYS A 3 9.27 -12.76 54.16
C LYS A 3 8.32 -12.83 52.94
N GLN A 4 8.04 -14.06 52.49
CA GLN A 4 6.84 -14.43 51.72
C GLN A 4 5.60 -14.53 52.64
N ARG A 5 4.39 -14.45 52.07
CA ARG A 5 3.16 -15.16 52.50
C ARG A 5 2.15 -15.10 51.34
N ARG A 6 1.91 -16.16 50.55
CA ARG A 6 1.33 -17.51 50.80
C ARG A 6 -0.20 -17.52 51.04
N PRO A 7 -0.98 -18.35 50.30
CA PRO A 7 -2.43 -18.47 50.42
C PRO A 7 -2.88 -19.50 51.49
N PRO A 8 -4.18 -19.55 51.85
CA PRO A 8 -4.77 -20.61 52.68
C PRO A 8 -5.05 -21.92 51.89
N PRO A 9 -5.25 -23.08 52.56
CA PRO A 9 -5.26 -24.40 51.91
C PRO A 9 -6.62 -25.15 51.90
N LYS A 10 -6.63 -26.30 51.20
CA LYS A 10 -7.67 -27.37 51.25
C LYS A 10 -7.52 -28.24 52.52
N PRO A 11 -8.43 -29.18 52.82
CA PRO A 11 -8.47 -30.52 52.16
C PRO A 11 -9.89 -30.80 51.61
N THR A 12 -10.53 -31.98 51.44
CA THR A 12 -10.39 -33.47 51.59
C THR A 12 -11.50 -34.05 50.66
N LYS A 13 -11.68 -35.32 50.23
CA LYS A 13 -11.07 -36.68 50.15
C LYS A 13 -11.97 -37.43 49.10
N ALA A 14 -11.70 -38.57 48.45
CA ALA A 14 -10.53 -39.43 48.26
C ALA A 14 -10.79 -40.39 47.05
N GLN A 15 -9.76 -41.12 46.61
CA GLN A 15 -9.75 -42.48 46.02
C GLN A 15 -10.87 -42.96 45.06
N ALA A 16 -10.46 -43.40 43.87
CA ALA A 16 -11.15 -44.44 43.07
C ALA A 16 -10.81 -45.85 43.62
N PRO A 17 -11.48 -46.94 43.17
CA PRO A 17 -11.00 -47.60 41.93
C PRO A 17 -12.05 -48.30 41.03
N SER A 18 -11.56 -48.75 39.88
CA SER A 18 -12.01 -49.79 38.93
C SER A 18 -13.24 -50.68 39.21
N SER A 19 -14.14 -50.72 38.21
CA SER A 19 -14.82 -51.90 37.61
C SER A 19 -15.15 -53.17 38.43
N SER A 20 -16.41 -53.63 38.38
CA SER A 20 -16.80 -54.91 37.70
C SER A 20 -18.32 -55.20 37.79
N SER A 21 -18.84 -55.91 36.78
CA SER A 21 -19.97 -56.88 36.81
C SER A 21 -21.19 -56.71 37.75
N ALA A 22 -22.40 -56.58 37.17
CA ALA A 22 -23.52 -57.52 37.40
C ALA A 22 -24.74 -57.30 36.47
N GLN A 23 -25.13 -58.38 35.78
CA GLN A 23 -26.50 -58.74 35.40
C GLN A 23 -26.74 -60.17 35.92
N PRO A 24 -27.97 -60.75 35.93
CA PRO A 24 -29.28 -60.18 35.59
C PRO A 24 -30.34 -60.34 36.72
N GLY A 25 -31.56 -59.86 36.50
CA GLY A 25 -32.71 -60.16 37.36
C GLY A 25 -34.04 -60.02 36.62
N ARG A 26 -34.81 -61.12 36.46
CA ARG A 26 -36.15 -61.12 35.87
C ARG A 26 -37.22 -60.86 36.94
N SER A 27 -38.26 -60.11 36.58
CA SER A 27 -39.65 -60.33 37.00
C SER A 27 -40.60 -59.68 36.01
N LEU A 28 -41.77 -60.27 35.81
CA LEU A 28 -42.85 -59.79 34.93
C LEU A 28 -44.05 -59.37 35.78
N GLN A 29 -44.76 -58.29 35.42
CA GLN A 29 -46.21 -58.33 35.14
C GLN A 29 -46.84 -56.94 34.85
N GLY A 30 -47.66 -56.91 33.79
CA GLY A 30 -48.91 -56.15 33.62
C GLY A 30 -49.07 -54.70 34.12
N ALA A 31 -49.04 -53.75 33.18
CA ALA A 31 -49.85 -52.52 33.23
C ALA A 31 -50.28 -52.13 31.79
N ALA A 32 -51.45 -51.49 31.65
CA ALA A 32 -52.04 -51.16 30.34
C ALA A 32 -51.37 -49.94 29.66
N PRO A 33 -51.41 -49.83 28.32
CA PRO A 33 -50.79 -48.71 27.61
C PRO A 33 -51.57 -47.39 27.80
N PRO A 34 -50.95 -46.31 28.29
CA PRO A 34 -51.50 -44.97 28.15
C PRO A 34 -51.44 -44.51 26.69
N ARG A 35 -52.35 -43.60 26.32
CA ARG A 35 -52.49 -43.06 24.96
C ARG A 35 -51.23 -42.28 24.53
N PRO A 36 -50.93 -42.16 23.22
CA PRO A 36 -49.87 -41.29 22.73
C PRO A 36 -50.22 -39.82 23.00
N GLY A 37 -49.80 -39.32 24.16
CA GLY A 37 -49.81 -37.90 24.46
C GLY A 37 -48.81 -37.17 23.55
N SER A 38 -49.22 -36.05 22.98
CA SER A 38 -48.38 -35.24 22.10
C SER A 38 -47.12 -34.77 22.82
N ALA A 39 -45.96 -35.31 22.42
CA ALA A 39 -44.67 -34.71 22.77
C ALA A 39 -44.65 -33.26 22.22
N PRO A 40 -44.14 -32.28 22.98
CA PRO A 40 -44.03 -30.92 22.48
C PRO A 40 -43.11 -30.91 21.27
N VAL A 41 -43.60 -30.40 20.14
CA VAL A 41 -42.84 -30.28 18.90
C VAL A 41 -41.63 -29.39 19.18
N ALA A 42 -40.41 -29.94 19.01
CA ALA A 42 -39.19 -29.17 19.12
C ALA A 42 -39.25 -27.98 18.15
N PRO A 43 -38.80 -26.77 18.54
CA PRO A 43 -38.88 -25.61 17.67
C PRO A 43 -38.15 -25.91 16.35
N PRO A 44 -38.77 -25.60 15.19
CA PRO A 44 -38.19 -25.93 13.90
C PRO A 44 -36.82 -25.27 13.77
N ALA A 45 -35.83 -26.03 13.29
CA ALA A 45 -34.51 -25.49 12.99
C ALA A 45 -34.65 -24.28 12.04
N PRO A 46 -33.87 -23.19 12.24
CA PRO A 46 -34.07 -21.93 11.54
C PRO A 46 -34.06 -22.13 10.02
N GLN A 47 -35.14 -21.69 9.38
CA GLN A 47 -35.43 -21.99 7.98
C GLN A 47 -34.54 -21.15 7.05
N ARG A 48 -33.33 -21.65 6.74
CA ARG A 48 -32.35 -21.06 5.80
C ARG A 48 -32.83 -21.05 4.33
N ARG A 49 -34.04 -20.55 4.03
CA ARG A 49 -34.65 -20.58 2.68
C ARG A 49 -35.54 -19.37 2.35
N SER A 50 -34.89 -18.26 2.00
CA SER A 50 -35.27 -17.46 0.82
C SER A 50 -34.09 -16.61 0.35
N THR A 51 -33.57 -15.77 1.25
CA THR A 51 -32.56 -14.74 1.00
C THR A 51 -31.22 -15.23 0.46
N TYR A 52 -30.72 -16.40 0.91
CA TYR A 52 -29.43 -16.94 0.45
C TYR A 52 -29.33 -17.06 -1.08
N PHE A 53 -30.42 -17.45 -1.76
CA PHE A 53 -30.44 -17.58 -3.22
C PHE A 53 -30.35 -16.22 -3.93
N GLU A 54 -31.01 -15.20 -3.38
CA GLU A 54 -30.97 -13.83 -3.89
C GLU A 54 -29.58 -13.21 -3.69
N ALA A 55 -28.98 -13.46 -2.52
CA ALA A 55 -27.62 -13.03 -2.17
C ALA A 55 -26.57 -13.68 -3.09
N VAL A 56 -26.72 -14.99 -3.38
CA VAL A 56 -25.89 -15.70 -4.37
C VAL A 56 -26.06 -15.12 -5.77
N ALA A 57 -27.29 -14.85 -6.23
CA ALA A 57 -27.52 -14.26 -7.55
C ALA A 57 -26.91 -12.85 -7.70
N LEU A 58 -26.91 -12.03 -6.64
CA LEU A 58 -26.21 -10.74 -6.63
C LEU A 58 -24.69 -10.89 -6.62
N TYR A 59 -24.15 -11.86 -5.87
CA TYR A 59 -22.73 -12.22 -5.87
C TYR A 59 -22.27 -12.75 -7.24
N GLU A 60 -23.05 -13.60 -7.90
CA GLU A 60 -22.77 -14.13 -9.24
C GLU A 60 -22.73 -13.00 -10.28
N ARG A 61 -23.68 -12.06 -10.24
CA ARG A 61 -23.64 -10.84 -11.07
C ARG A 61 -22.39 -9.98 -10.79
N GLY A 62 -21.93 -9.90 -9.55
CA GLY A 62 -20.67 -9.26 -9.18
C GLY A 62 -19.44 -9.97 -9.78
N LEU A 63 -19.44 -11.31 -9.82
CA LEU A 63 -18.41 -12.10 -10.49
C LEU A 63 -18.44 -11.91 -12.01
N GLU A 64 -19.62 -11.82 -12.65
CA GLU A 64 -19.71 -11.51 -14.08
C GLU A 64 -19.14 -10.11 -14.40
N ALA A 65 -19.44 -9.10 -13.58
CA ALA A 65 -18.88 -7.76 -13.76
C ALA A 65 -17.35 -7.77 -13.62
N LEU A 66 -16.81 -8.54 -12.66
CA LEU A 66 -15.37 -8.76 -12.49
C LEU A 66 -14.75 -9.47 -13.71
N GLN A 67 -15.43 -10.48 -14.29
CA GLN A 67 -15.01 -11.13 -15.54
C GLN A 67 -15.01 -10.18 -16.75
N ARG A 68 -15.89 -9.18 -16.76
CA ARG A 68 -15.94 -8.10 -17.78
C ARG A 68 -14.93 -6.98 -17.53
N HIS A 69 -14.08 -7.10 -16.50
CA HIS A 69 -13.18 -6.06 -15.99
C HIS A 69 -13.87 -4.77 -15.51
N ASP A 70 -15.19 -4.80 -15.28
CA ASP A 70 -15.91 -3.71 -14.62
C ASP A 70 -15.73 -3.80 -13.10
N TYR A 71 -14.56 -3.36 -12.64
CA TYR A 71 -14.19 -3.39 -11.24
C TYR A 71 -15.06 -2.45 -10.37
N ASN A 72 -15.67 -1.42 -10.95
CA ASN A 72 -16.56 -0.49 -10.25
C ASN A 72 -17.94 -1.12 -10.03
N GLY A 73 -18.61 -1.55 -11.11
CA GLY A 73 -19.92 -2.22 -11.01
C GLY A 73 -19.85 -3.53 -10.21
N ALA A 74 -18.73 -4.26 -10.30
CA ALA A 74 -18.47 -5.41 -9.42
C ALA A 74 -18.38 -5.00 -7.94
N ALA A 75 -17.69 -3.92 -7.60
CA ALA A 75 -17.59 -3.43 -6.22
C ALA A 75 -18.96 -3.01 -5.67
N ASP A 76 -19.76 -2.25 -6.42
CA ASP A 76 -21.12 -1.86 -6.00
C ASP A 76 -22.02 -3.07 -5.74
N LEU A 77 -21.98 -4.08 -6.61
CA LEU A 77 -22.73 -5.33 -6.44
C LEU A 77 -22.26 -6.10 -5.19
N PHE A 78 -20.96 -6.22 -4.97
CA PHE A 78 -20.42 -6.87 -3.78
C PHE A 78 -20.72 -6.11 -2.48
N GLU A 79 -20.66 -4.78 -2.47
CA GLU A 79 -21.12 -3.98 -1.33
C GLU A 79 -22.62 -4.14 -1.08
N SER A 80 -23.44 -4.27 -2.13
CA SER A 80 -24.87 -4.51 -1.98
C SER A 80 -25.14 -5.84 -1.25
N VAL A 81 -24.36 -6.89 -1.49
CA VAL A 81 -24.47 -8.17 -0.78
C VAL A 81 -24.16 -8.01 0.71
N LEU A 82 -23.06 -7.32 1.07
CA LEU A 82 -22.72 -7.06 2.48
C LEU A 82 -23.77 -6.20 3.22
N ARG A 83 -24.48 -5.33 2.48
CA ARG A 83 -25.45 -4.37 3.01
C ARG A 83 -26.86 -4.94 3.15
N GLN A 84 -27.28 -5.79 2.21
CA GLN A 84 -28.63 -6.35 2.13
C GLN A 84 -28.77 -7.69 2.88
N TYR A 85 -27.69 -8.48 2.97
CA TYR A 85 -27.74 -9.85 3.52
C TYR A 85 -26.79 -10.06 4.71
N PRO A 86 -26.89 -9.24 5.79
CA PRO A 86 -25.89 -9.17 6.86
C PRO A 86 -25.66 -10.47 7.65
N GLU A 87 -26.57 -11.45 7.53
CA GLU A 87 -26.47 -12.75 8.22
C GLU A 87 -25.63 -13.79 7.47
N GLU A 88 -25.39 -13.61 6.16
CA GLU A 88 -24.74 -14.61 5.29
C GLU A 88 -23.21 -14.54 5.35
N LYS A 89 -22.66 -14.88 6.53
CA LYS A 89 -21.23 -14.73 6.88
C LYS A 89 -20.27 -15.44 5.92
N GLU A 90 -20.61 -16.63 5.45
CA GLU A 90 -19.79 -17.38 4.49
C GLU A 90 -19.68 -16.65 3.14
N LEU A 91 -20.78 -16.04 2.69
CA LEU A 91 -20.79 -15.21 1.50
C LEU A 91 -20.00 -13.91 1.72
N HIS A 92 -20.12 -13.28 2.90
CA HIS A 92 -19.33 -12.08 3.24
C HIS A 92 -17.82 -12.28 3.12
N GLU A 93 -17.29 -13.42 3.56
CA GLU A 93 -15.85 -13.70 3.50
C GLU A 93 -15.35 -13.77 2.05
N ARG A 94 -16.13 -14.41 1.17
CA ARG A 94 -15.86 -14.48 -0.28
C ARG A 94 -16.00 -13.10 -0.93
N VAL A 95 -17.10 -12.39 -0.65
CA VAL A 95 -17.39 -11.05 -1.14
C VAL A 95 -16.29 -10.04 -0.77
N ARG A 96 -15.75 -10.08 0.45
CA ARG A 96 -14.64 -9.22 0.90
C ARG A 96 -13.34 -9.48 0.15
N LEU A 97 -13.05 -10.74 -0.22
CA LEU A 97 -11.88 -11.07 -1.05
C LEU A 97 -12.00 -10.42 -2.44
N TYR A 98 -13.15 -10.56 -3.10
CA TYR A 98 -13.37 -9.95 -4.41
C TYR A 98 -13.43 -8.42 -4.34
N LEU A 99 -14.01 -7.83 -3.29
CA LEU A 99 -13.93 -6.36 -3.06
C LEU A 99 -12.49 -5.86 -2.99
N ASN A 100 -11.57 -6.58 -2.31
CA ASN A 100 -10.17 -6.17 -2.25
C ASN A 100 -9.49 -6.24 -3.63
N ILE A 101 -9.89 -7.18 -4.48
CA ILE A 101 -9.42 -7.27 -5.88
C ILE A 101 -10.01 -6.11 -6.71
N CYS A 102 -11.31 -5.89 -6.63
CA CYS A 102 -12.00 -4.80 -7.32
C CYS A 102 -11.41 -3.44 -6.93
N GLN A 103 -11.31 -3.11 -5.64
CA GLN A 103 -10.76 -1.84 -5.17
C GLN A 103 -9.31 -1.61 -5.64
N ARG A 104 -8.46 -2.65 -5.68
CA ARG A 104 -7.08 -2.56 -6.18
C ARG A 104 -6.95 -2.27 -7.68
N GLN A 105 -7.95 -2.62 -8.48
CA GLN A 105 -7.95 -2.46 -9.94
C GLN A 105 -8.83 -1.28 -10.40
N ALA A 106 -9.89 -0.98 -9.64
CA ALA A 106 -10.74 0.20 -9.78
C ALA A 106 -10.00 1.49 -9.38
N THR A 107 -9.11 1.41 -8.39
CA THR A 107 -8.14 2.49 -8.13
C THR A 107 -7.22 2.59 -9.35
N PRO A 108 -7.29 3.66 -10.17
CA PRO A 108 -6.35 3.81 -11.27
C PRO A 108 -4.95 3.90 -10.67
N ARG A 109 -4.03 3.09 -11.17
CA ARG A 109 -2.60 3.31 -10.96
C ARG A 109 -2.20 4.58 -11.71
N GLN A 110 -2.48 5.73 -11.11
CA GLN A 110 -1.70 6.93 -11.34
C GLN A 110 -0.27 6.55 -10.97
N ALA A 111 0.54 6.28 -11.99
CA ALA A 111 1.97 6.00 -11.85
C ALA A 111 2.69 7.31 -11.54
N THR A 112 2.36 7.92 -10.40
CA THR A 112 3.10 9.05 -9.83
C THR A 112 4.53 8.56 -9.58
N PRO A 113 5.55 9.14 -10.24
CA PRO A 113 6.91 8.64 -10.17
C PRO A 113 7.44 8.52 -8.72
N GLN A 114 7.64 7.29 -8.26
CA GLN A 114 7.95 6.98 -6.86
C GLN A 114 9.45 6.83 -6.62
N THR A 115 10.22 6.34 -7.61
CA THR A 115 11.68 6.27 -7.51
C THR A 115 12.35 7.53 -8.08
N VAL A 116 13.62 7.76 -7.72
CA VAL A 116 14.44 8.81 -8.35
C VAL A 116 14.51 8.62 -9.86
N ASP A 117 14.75 7.40 -10.34
CA ASP A 117 14.88 7.09 -11.77
C ASP A 117 13.57 7.34 -12.54
N GLU A 118 12.42 6.97 -11.97
CA GLU A 118 11.10 7.26 -12.55
C GLU A 118 10.84 8.77 -12.65
N ARG A 119 11.26 9.55 -11.64
CA ARG A 119 11.08 11.01 -11.62
C ARG A 119 12.01 11.71 -12.62
N LEU A 120 13.25 11.24 -12.75
CA LEU A 120 14.17 11.68 -13.79
C LEU A 120 13.61 11.37 -15.18
N TYR A 121 13.12 10.16 -15.42
CA TYR A 121 12.51 9.77 -16.69
C TYR A 121 11.27 10.61 -17.01
N ALA A 122 10.37 10.82 -16.04
CA ALA A 122 9.21 11.69 -16.20
C ALA A 122 9.60 13.15 -16.48
N ALA A 123 10.64 13.67 -15.81
CA ALA A 123 11.16 15.01 -16.08
C ALA A 123 11.75 15.12 -17.50
N THR A 124 12.46 14.11 -18.00
CA THR A 124 12.94 14.08 -19.39
C THR A 124 11.77 14.09 -20.39
N LEU A 125 10.71 13.31 -20.15
CA LEU A 125 9.50 13.32 -20.98
C LEU A 125 8.69 14.63 -20.86
N ALA A 126 8.88 15.39 -19.79
CA ALA A 126 8.30 16.71 -19.60
C ALA A 126 9.10 17.81 -20.33
N ILE A 127 10.43 17.83 -20.19
CA ILE A 127 11.34 18.74 -20.93
C ILE A 127 11.18 18.54 -22.45
N ASN A 128 11.30 17.31 -22.94
CA ASN A 128 11.15 16.97 -24.36
C ASN A 128 9.76 17.31 -24.93
N GLY A 129 8.77 17.52 -24.06
CA GLY A 129 7.41 17.91 -24.43
C GLY A 129 7.05 19.36 -24.07
N GLY A 130 8.03 20.21 -23.74
CA GLY A 130 7.84 21.63 -23.41
C GLY A 130 7.13 21.93 -22.09
N ARG A 131 6.96 20.94 -21.20
CA ARG A 131 6.21 21.05 -19.94
C ARG A 131 7.17 21.29 -18.76
N TYR A 132 7.86 22.42 -18.80
CA TYR A 132 8.98 22.70 -17.89
C TYR A 132 8.55 22.79 -16.41
N GLU A 133 7.34 23.25 -16.10
CA GLU A 133 6.75 23.22 -14.74
C GLU A 133 6.57 21.79 -14.20
N GLU A 134 6.17 20.84 -15.04
CA GLU A 134 6.03 19.42 -14.69
C GLU A 134 7.41 18.81 -14.42
N ALA A 135 8.39 19.11 -15.29
CA ALA A 135 9.78 18.70 -15.09
C ALA A 135 10.36 19.22 -13.77
N ILE A 136 10.24 20.53 -13.50
CA ILE A 136 10.72 21.16 -12.27
C ILE A 136 10.04 20.55 -11.04
N THR A 137 8.76 20.16 -11.14
CA THR A 137 8.03 19.49 -10.05
C THR A 137 8.63 18.11 -9.72
N HIS A 138 8.90 17.28 -10.74
CA HIS A 138 9.56 15.98 -10.53
C HIS A 138 11.02 16.13 -10.06
N LEU A 139 11.78 17.06 -10.63
CA LEU A 139 13.19 17.27 -10.31
C LEU A 139 13.41 17.86 -8.92
N ARG A 140 12.49 18.68 -8.40
CA ARG A 140 12.52 19.11 -7.00
C ARG A 140 12.39 17.92 -6.05
N LEU A 141 11.49 16.97 -6.34
CA LEU A 141 11.37 15.73 -5.55
C LEU A 141 12.62 14.84 -5.64
N VAL A 142 13.35 14.84 -6.76
CA VAL A 142 14.66 14.16 -6.85
C VAL A 142 15.70 14.88 -6.00
N ARG A 143 15.88 16.19 -6.19
CA ARG A 143 16.85 17.03 -5.46
C ARG A 143 16.62 17.04 -3.94
N ASP A 144 15.38 16.92 -3.49
CA ASP A 144 15.05 16.91 -2.07
C ASP A 144 15.27 15.51 -1.43
N GLU A 145 15.41 14.45 -2.24
CA GLU A 145 15.78 13.08 -1.82
C GLU A 145 17.30 12.83 -1.97
N ASP A 146 17.89 13.27 -3.08
CA ASP A 146 19.32 13.25 -3.40
C ASP A 146 19.83 14.66 -3.82
N PRO A 147 20.28 15.49 -2.87
CA PRO A 147 20.71 16.87 -3.14
C PRO A 147 22.03 17.03 -3.90
N ASP A 148 22.78 15.94 -4.07
CA ASP A 148 24.07 15.91 -4.78
C ASP A 148 23.97 15.17 -6.13
N ASN A 149 22.75 14.96 -6.64
CA ASN A 149 22.46 14.41 -7.96
C ASN A 149 22.76 15.44 -9.07
N ASP A 150 23.93 15.34 -9.72
CA ASP A 150 24.36 16.31 -10.73
C ASP A 150 23.45 16.30 -11.97
N HIS A 151 22.91 15.14 -12.36
CA HIS A 151 21.99 15.02 -13.48
C HIS A 151 20.65 15.74 -13.23
N ALA A 152 20.03 15.54 -12.05
CA ALA A 152 18.81 16.26 -11.68
C ALA A 152 19.01 17.78 -11.64
N LEU A 153 20.19 18.23 -11.17
CA LEU A 153 20.56 19.64 -11.13
C LEU A 153 20.81 20.21 -12.54
N TYR A 154 21.41 19.45 -13.45
CA TYR A 154 21.55 19.83 -14.85
C TYR A 154 20.17 19.97 -15.54
N MET A 155 19.27 19.02 -15.31
CA MET A 155 17.91 19.08 -15.85
C MET A 155 17.09 20.24 -15.27
N LEU A 156 17.33 20.62 -14.01
CA LEU A 156 16.77 21.85 -13.44
C LEU A 156 17.31 23.09 -14.15
N ALA A 157 18.61 23.13 -14.46
CA ALA A 157 19.19 24.23 -15.24
C ALA A 157 18.54 24.37 -16.62
N VAL A 158 18.37 23.26 -17.35
CA VAL A 158 17.66 23.23 -18.64
C VAL A 158 16.22 23.71 -18.51
N ALA A 159 15.45 23.17 -17.57
CA ALA A 159 14.05 23.53 -17.41
C ALA A 159 13.84 25.00 -16.96
N HIS A 160 14.74 25.55 -16.13
CA HIS A 160 14.72 26.97 -15.77
C HIS A 160 15.19 27.87 -16.92
N ALA A 161 16.20 27.46 -17.70
CA ALA A 161 16.68 28.20 -18.87
C ALA A 161 15.57 28.40 -19.92
N GLN A 162 14.83 27.33 -20.25
CA GLN A 162 13.70 27.35 -21.18
C GLN A 162 12.51 28.19 -20.69
N ARG A 163 12.38 28.41 -19.38
CA ARG A 163 11.39 29.32 -18.77
C ARG A 163 11.88 30.78 -18.69
N ASN A 164 13.09 31.06 -19.14
CA ASN A 164 13.81 32.34 -19.00
C ASN A 164 14.15 32.72 -17.54
N GLU A 165 14.18 31.74 -16.63
CA GLU A 165 14.57 31.89 -15.23
C GLU A 165 16.11 31.73 -15.13
N HIS A 166 16.84 32.67 -15.74
CA HIS A 166 18.27 32.53 -15.99
C HIS A 166 19.11 32.42 -14.72
N ALA A 167 18.75 33.12 -13.64
CA ALA A 167 19.50 33.09 -12.38
C ALA A 167 19.40 31.71 -11.69
N GLU A 168 18.19 31.16 -11.61
CA GLU A 168 17.90 29.81 -11.14
C GLU A 168 18.62 28.76 -12.01
N ALA A 169 18.60 28.94 -13.33
CA ALA A 169 19.24 28.04 -14.28
C ALA A 169 20.76 27.98 -14.07
N ILE A 170 21.42 29.14 -13.97
CA ILE A 170 22.87 29.24 -13.77
C ILE A 170 23.27 28.68 -12.40
N ALA A 171 22.55 29.01 -11.33
CA ALA A 171 22.83 28.47 -9.98
C ALA A 171 22.69 26.94 -9.91
N HIS A 172 21.74 26.35 -10.64
CA HIS A 172 21.61 24.89 -10.77
C HIS A 172 22.74 24.28 -11.61
N LEU A 173 23.15 24.94 -12.69
CA LEU A 173 24.25 24.49 -13.55
C LEU A 173 25.61 24.56 -12.84
N GLU A 174 25.91 25.65 -12.12
CA GLU A 174 27.11 25.78 -11.28
C GLU A 174 27.23 24.60 -10.31
N ARG A 175 26.12 24.22 -9.66
CA ARG A 175 26.09 23.07 -8.73
C ARG A 175 26.32 21.74 -9.46
N ALA A 176 25.67 21.51 -10.60
CA ALA A 176 25.87 20.32 -11.42
C ALA A 176 27.32 20.18 -11.90
N ILE A 177 27.96 21.29 -12.28
CA ILE A 177 29.36 21.34 -12.72
C ILE A 177 30.35 21.16 -11.56
N ALA A 178 30.03 21.66 -10.37
CA ALA A 178 30.86 21.49 -9.16
C ALA A 178 30.84 20.04 -8.64
N LEU A 179 29.73 19.31 -8.84
CA LEU A 179 29.61 17.89 -8.55
C LEU A 179 30.28 17.05 -9.63
N ASN A 180 29.95 17.28 -10.90
CA ASN A 180 30.49 16.57 -12.05
C ASN A 180 30.99 17.57 -13.12
N PRO A 181 32.31 17.77 -13.25
CA PRO A 181 32.89 18.72 -14.21
C PRO A 181 32.56 18.45 -15.69
N GLU A 182 32.13 17.24 -16.07
CA GLU A 182 31.76 16.89 -17.46
C GLU A 182 30.51 17.64 -17.92
N ASN A 183 29.63 18.05 -17.00
CA ASN A 183 28.45 18.87 -17.29
C ASN A 183 28.79 20.22 -17.94
N ARG A 184 30.01 20.73 -17.75
CA ARG A 184 30.54 21.92 -18.48
C ARG A 184 30.74 21.64 -19.96
N GLY A 185 31.11 20.40 -20.32
CA GLY A 185 31.21 19.94 -21.69
C GLY A 185 29.85 19.93 -22.37
N PHE A 186 28.87 19.25 -21.74
CA PHE A 186 27.50 19.20 -22.26
C PHE A 186 26.89 20.59 -22.42
N ALA A 187 26.96 21.45 -21.40
CA ALA A 187 26.37 22.80 -21.45
C ALA A 187 26.98 23.75 -22.49
N ARG A 188 28.19 23.46 -23.01
CA ARG A 188 28.76 24.20 -24.15
C ARG A 188 28.13 23.82 -25.49
N THR A 189 27.61 22.60 -25.62
CA THR A 189 27.01 22.06 -26.85
C THR A 189 25.49 21.95 -26.81
N ASP A 190 24.89 22.06 -25.63
CA ASP A 190 23.45 21.94 -25.40
C ASP A 190 22.65 23.06 -26.09
N SER A 191 21.61 22.70 -26.83
CA SER A 191 20.66 23.63 -27.46
C SER A 191 19.67 24.22 -26.47
N ASP A 192 19.37 23.50 -25.39
CA ASP A 192 18.27 23.87 -24.51
C ASP A 192 18.73 24.93 -23.49
N LEU A 193 20.05 25.16 -23.42
CA LEU A 193 20.70 26.27 -22.74
C LEU A 193 21.03 27.45 -23.66
N GLU A 194 20.57 27.45 -24.93
CA GLU A 194 20.73 28.58 -25.85
C GLU A 194 20.23 29.94 -25.29
N PRO A 195 19.12 30.01 -24.52
CA PRO A 195 18.70 31.25 -23.86
C PRO A 195 19.76 31.87 -22.94
N LEU A 196 20.66 31.06 -22.36
CA LEU A 196 21.70 31.54 -21.43
C LEU A 196 22.96 32.05 -22.14
N ARG A 197 23.13 31.83 -23.45
CA ARG A 197 24.35 32.19 -24.21
C ARG A 197 24.63 33.70 -24.22
N ALA A 198 23.60 34.50 -23.98
CA ALA A 198 23.68 35.95 -23.85
C ALA A 198 24.26 36.40 -22.49
N ASP A 199 24.15 35.58 -21.45
CA ASP A 199 24.48 35.92 -20.06
C ASP A 199 25.98 35.74 -19.74
N ASP A 200 26.60 36.77 -19.17
CA ASP A 200 28.02 36.75 -18.81
C ASP A 200 28.35 35.83 -17.64
N SER A 201 27.40 35.57 -16.74
CA SER A 201 27.54 34.63 -15.62
C SER A 201 27.50 33.19 -16.11
N PHE A 202 26.68 32.89 -17.13
CA PHE A 202 26.71 31.60 -17.82
C PHE A 202 28.05 31.37 -18.53
N ARG A 203 28.56 32.36 -19.26
CA ARG A 203 29.90 32.32 -19.88
C ARG A 203 30.99 32.08 -18.83
N ALA A 204 30.99 32.86 -17.75
CA ALA A 204 31.94 32.70 -16.65
C ALA A 204 31.87 31.32 -15.98
N THR A 205 30.66 30.73 -15.84
CA THR A 205 30.46 29.35 -15.34
C THR A 205 31.15 28.32 -16.24
N LEU A 206 31.06 28.50 -17.56
CA LEU A 206 31.66 27.61 -18.54
C LEU A 206 33.18 27.80 -18.68
N ASP A 207 33.70 29.01 -18.48
CA ASP A 207 35.13 29.31 -18.62
C ASP A 207 35.94 29.13 -17.32
N THR A 208 35.29 29.18 -16.17
CA THR A 208 35.95 28.93 -14.87
C THR A 208 36.57 27.53 -14.84
N PRO A 209 37.89 27.38 -14.62
CA PRO A 209 38.54 26.08 -14.60
C PRO A 209 38.06 25.24 -13.41
N SER A 210 37.88 23.94 -13.63
CA SER A 210 37.47 23.00 -12.58
C SER A 210 38.59 22.81 -11.56
N LEU A 211 38.44 23.44 -10.39
CA LEU A 211 39.30 23.16 -9.23
C LEU A 211 39.20 21.66 -8.86
N PRO A 212 40.32 21.01 -8.49
CA PRO A 212 40.30 19.60 -8.13
C PRO A 212 39.41 19.37 -6.90
N ARG A 213 38.49 18.41 -6.99
CA ARG A 213 37.53 18.05 -5.93
C ARG A 213 38.28 17.73 -4.64
N THR A 214 38.32 18.67 -3.71
CA THR A 214 38.78 18.40 -2.34
C THR A 214 37.75 17.49 -1.70
N ASP A 215 38.09 16.22 -1.45
CA ASP A 215 37.17 15.17 -1.01
C ASP A 215 36.67 15.43 0.43
N ARG A 216 35.72 16.37 0.55
CA ARG A 216 35.00 16.69 1.79
C ARG A 216 33.99 15.59 2.10
N ARG A 217 34.49 14.39 2.39
CA ARG A 217 33.73 13.29 2.98
C ARG A 217 33.01 13.79 4.22
N ARG A 218 31.72 14.07 4.08
CA ARG A 218 30.86 14.52 5.17
C ARG A 218 30.82 13.37 6.19
N PRO A 219 31.30 13.54 7.43
CA PRO A 219 31.32 12.43 8.38
C PRO A 219 29.88 12.00 8.65
N MET A 220 29.58 10.73 8.39
CA MET A 220 28.25 10.18 8.66
C MET A 220 27.91 10.38 10.14
N ARG A 221 26.82 11.10 10.41
CA ARG A 221 26.28 11.26 11.77
C ARG A 221 25.64 9.92 12.16
N THR A 222 26.46 9.03 12.72
CA THR A 222 25.99 7.78 13.32
C THR A 222 24.94 8.11 14.38
N ARG A 223 23.68 7.76 14.12
CA ARG A 223 22.57 8.10 14.99
C ARG A 223 22.54 7.14 16.18
N THR A 224 23.35 7.44 17.20
CA THR A 224 23.45 6.65 18.44
C THR A 224 22.08 6.54 19.10
N ALA A 225 21.48 5.36 19.05
CA ALA A 225 20.29 5.04 19.82
C ALA A 225 20.68 4.78 21.27
N ARG A 226 19.84 5.24 22.22
CA ARG A 226 19.94 4.94 23.64
C ARG A 226 18.55 5.08 24.29
#